data_AF-A0A7S0IYT0-F1
#
_entry.id   AF-A0A7S0IYT0-F1
#
_cell.length_a   1.000
_cell.length_b   1.000
_cell.length_c   1.000
_cell.angle_alpha   90.00
_cell.angle_beta   90.00
_cell.angle_gamma   90.00
#
_symmetry.space_group_name_H-M   'P 1'
#
loop_
_entity.id
_entity.type
_entity.pdbx_description
1 polymer ?
#
loop_
_entity_poly.entity_id
_entity_poly.type
_entity_poly.pdbx_seq_one_letter_code
_entity_poly.pdbx_strand_id
1 'polypeptide(L)'
;AGWVFVVCTEPVAREPTSVAEVSGRYMKFGKLFKNAQHGPWVHSYIDYKGLKQVLKRAFNGSEDSFYAELWNEMTQVNAFFCDTEQRLLQQLSQQLAAPPASAESVVYFAEVLALHRFVVINYVAILKIVKKHDKAAAIAGKESIRAAVVDQMFSLAFILSFEHSYLFSESWRHLSSADGMEVGSSIAEMQQVQVQSSSLALSFSSQGSPPSEGSLGPHLKPTQS
;
A
#
# COMPACT_ATOMS: atom_id res chain seq x y z
N ALA A 1 1.43 22.49 24.53
CA ALA A 1 0.63 21.34 24.99
C ALA A 1 0.94 20.17 24.05
N GLY A 2 1.83 19.27 24.49
CA GLY A 2 2.35 18.18 23.68
C GLY A 2 1.40 16.99 23.66
N TRP A 3 1.22 16.40 22.48
CA TRP A 3 0.43 15.20 22.30
C TRP A 3 1.29 13.98 22.64
N VAL A 4 0.88 13.27 23.69
CA VAL A 4 1.48 12.02 24.15
C VAL A 4 1.07 10.90 23.19
N PHE A 5 2.04 10.29 22.52
CA PHE A 5 1.87 9.04 21.78
C PHE A 5 1.48 7.92 22.75
N VAL A 6 0.28 7.37 22.62
CA VAL A 6 -0.05 6.07 23.21
C VAL A 6 0.52 5.01 22.29
N VAL A 7 1.77 4.64 22.55
CA VAL A 7 2.35 3.38 22.07
C VAL A 7 1.66 2.27 22.85
N CYS A 8 0.98 1.34 22.17
CA CYS A 8 0.58 0.07 22.77
C CYS A 8 1.85 -0.65 23.21
N THR A 9 2.19 -0.55 24.49
CA THR A 9 3.15 -1.43 25.14
C THR A 9 2.47 -2.78 25.35
N GLU A 10 2.78 -3.73 24.47
CA GLU A 10 2.52 -5.14 24.73
C GLU A 10 3.28 -5.57 26.01
N PRO A 11 2.73 -6.50 26.81
CA PRO A 11 3.41 -7.01 27.98
C PRO A 11 4.69 -7.76 27.58
N VAL A 12 5.76 -7.51 28.33
CA VAL A 12 7.07 -8.17 28.25
C VAL A 12 6.88 -9.68 28.39
N ALA A 13 6.76 -10.36 27.25
CA ALA A 13 6.81 -11.81 27.15
C ALA A 13 8.27 -12.24 26.90
N ARG A 14 8.70 -13.21 27.73
CA ARG A 14 10.03 -13.83 27.80
C ARG A 14 10.76 -13.99 26.47
N GLU A 15 12.07 -13.74 26.51
CA GLU A 15 13.01 -14.00 25.42
C GLU A 15 12.84 -15.42 24.86
N PRO A 16 12.62 -15.58 23.55
CA PRO A 16 12.65 -16.88 22.91
C PRO A 16 14.10 -17.32 22.68
N THR A 17 14.54 -18.26 23.51
CA THR A 17 15.83 -18.97 23.41
C THR A 17 15.83 -19.99 22.26
N SER A 18 15.55 -19.59 21.01
CA SER A 18 15.99 -20.37 19.84
C SER A 18 15.89 -19.56 18.54
N VAL A 19 16.97 -19.59 17.75
CA VAL A 19 17.06 -18.96 16.43
C VAL A 19 16.18 -19.67 15.38
N ALA A 20 15.58 -20.82 15.73
CA ALA A 20 14.78 -21.66 14.84
C ALA A 20 13.28 -21.35 14.85
N GLU A 21 12.72 -20.78 15.93
CA GLU A 21 11.26 -20.54 16.04
C GLU A 21 10.78 -19.23 15.41
N VAL A 22 11.68 -18.29 15.07
CA VAL A 22 11.30 -17.00 14.47
C VAL A 22 10.93 -17.14 12.97
N SER A 23 11.29 -18.25 12.31
CA SER A 23 10.94 -18.50 10.90
C SER A 23 9.48 -18.94 10.67
N GLY A 24 8.70 -19.24 11.72
CA GLY A 24 7.35 -19.80 11.61
C GLY A 24 6.19 -18.79 11.53
N ARG A 25 6.43 -17.49 11.78
CA ARG A 25 5.36 -16.47 11.89
C ARG A 25 5.27 -15.46 10.74
N TYR A 26 6.01 -15.66 9.65
CA TYR A 26 5.79 -14.85 8.45
C TYR A 26 4.48 -15.26 7.77
N MET A 27 3.38 -14.58 8.14
CA MET A 27 2.11 -14.61 7.43
C MET A 27 2.40 -14.55 5.93
N LYS A 28 2.01 -15.61 5.21
CA LYS A 28 2.18 -15.68 3.75
C LYS A 28 1.32 -14.57 3.15
N PHE A 29 1.91 -13.44 2.77
CA PHE A 29 1.17 -12.28 2.25
C PHE A 29 0.19 -12.66 1.14
N GLY A 30 0.51 -13.64 0.28
CA GLY A 30 -0.45 -14.11 -0.73
C GLY A 30 -1.76 -14.67 -0.17
N LYS A 31 -1.75 -15.29 1.02
CA LYS A 31 -2.96 -15.74 1.72
C LYS A 31 -3.71 -14.55 2.32
N LEU A 32 -2.98 -13.60 2.92
CA LEU A 32 -3.56 -12.36 3.45
C LEU A 32 -4.23 -11.56 2.34
N PHE A 33 -3.51 -11.32 1.24
CA PHE A 33 -3.99 -10.64 0.04
C PHE A 33 -5.31 -11.25 -0.44
N LYS A 34 -5.33 -12.57 -0.68
CA LYS A 34 -6.54 -13.27 -1.13
C LYS A 34 -7.70 -13.14 -0.13
N ASN A 35 -7.42 -13.23 1.17
CA ASN A 35 -8.46 -13.15 2.20
C ASN A 35 -8.99 -11.72 2.41
N ALA A 36 -8.20 -10.71 2.08
CA ALA A 36 -8.57 -9.30 2.20
C ALA A 36 -9.33 -8.78 0.97
N GLN A 37 -9.47 -9.58 -0.09
CA GLN A 37 -10.21 -9.18 -1.28
C GLN A 37 -11.70 -9.07 -0.99
N HIS A 38 -12.30 -7.98 -1.47
CA HIS A 38 -13.75 -7.85 -1.54
C HIS A 38 -14.27 -8.79 -2.63
N GLY A 39 -15.17 -9.71 -2.25
CA GLY A 39 -15.64 -10.80 -3.12
C GLY A 39 -16.11 -10.33 -4.52
N PRO A 40 -17.00 -9.33 -4.61
CA PRO A 40 -17.45 -8.76 -5.88
C PRO A 40 -16.34 -8.20 -6.79
N TRP A 41 -15.17 -7.86 -6.25
CA TRP A 41 -14.10 -7.18 -6.99
C TRP A 41 -12.84 -8.02 -7.16
N VAL A 42 -12.90 -9.34 -6.90
CA VAL A 42 -11.75 -10.25 -6.94
C VAL A 42 -10.94 -10.13 -8.24
N HIS A 43 -11.61 -9.87 -9.37
CA HIS A 43 -11.01 -9.74 -10.70
C HIS A 43 -10.35 -8.39 -10.99
N SER A 44 -10.61 -7.39 -10.14
CA SER A 44 -10.07 -6.04 -10.27
C SER A 44 -8.81 -5.82 -9.44
N TYR A 45 -8.46 -6.76 -8.57
CA TYR A 45 -7.22 -6.74 -7.82
C TYR A 45 -6.05 -7.15 -8.69
N ILE A 46 -4.86 -6.64 -8.37
CA ILE A 46 -3.61 -7.06 -9.00
C ILE A 46 -3.44 -8.58 -8.93
N ASP A 47 -3.12 -9.23 -10.05
CA ASP A 47 -2.76 -10.65 -10.10
C ASP A 47 -1.36 -10.87 -9.52
N TYR A 48 -1.27 -10.72 -8.19
CA TYR A 48 -0.05 -10.91 -7.43
C TYR A 48 0.54 -12.32 -7.61
N LYS A 49 -0.29 -13.33 -7.93
CA LYS A 49 0.18 -14.68 -8.20
C LYS A 49 0.78 -14.78 -9.60
N GLY A 50 0.12 -14.22 -10.61
CA GLY A 50 0.61 -14.11 -11.98
C GLY A 50 1.93 -13.36 -12.04
N LEU A 51 2.01 -12.17 -11.43
CA LEU A 51 3.25 -11.38 -11.38
C LEU A 51 4.41 -12.13 -10.72
N LYS A 52 4.14 -12.92 -9.67
CA LYS A 52 5.18 -13.80 -9.10
C LYS A 52 5.65 -14.88 -10.07
N GLN A 53 4.78 -15.39 -10.94
CA GLN A 53 5.15 -16.39 -11.94
C GLN A 53 5.92 -15.74 -13.10
N VAL A 54 5.52 -14.55 -13.55
CA VAL A 54 6.27 -13.74 -14.52
C VAL A 54 7.67 -13.46 -13.97
N LEU A 55 7.77 -12.98 -12.73
CA LEU A 55 9.04 -12.68 -12.08
C LEU A 55 9.97 -13.91 -12.02
N LYS A 56 9.43 -15.09 -11.67
CA LYS A 56 10.22 -16.34 -11.68
C LYS A 56 10.75 -16.70 -13.07
N ARG A 57 9.99 -16.40 -14.14
CA ARG A 57 10.40 -16.65 -15.53
C ARG A 57 11.42 -15.61 -16.00
N ALA A 58 11.24 -14.34 -15.63
CA ALA A 58 12.13 -13.24 -15.97
C ALA A 58 13.56 -13.46 -15.45
N PHE A 59 13.75 -14.13 -14.31
CA PHE A 59 15.09 -14.50 -13.86
C PHE A 59 15.82 -15.47 -14.79
N ASN A 60 15.09 -16.23 -15.59
CA ASN A 60 15.65 -17.16 -16.57
C ASN A 60 15.56 -16.62 -18.01
N GLY A 61 15.14 -15.36 -18.20
CA GLY A 61 14.84 -14.76 -19.50
C GLY A 61 14.95 -13.23 -19.51
N SER A 62 14.15 -12.55 -20.35
CA SER A 62 14.09 -11.07 -20.39
C SER A 62 13.16 -10.50 -19.30
N GLU A 63 13.62 -9.43 -18.64
CA GLU A 63 12.89 -8.69 -17.61
C GLU A 63 11.80 -7.76 -18.14
N ASP A 64 11.84 -7.41 -19.42
CA ASP A 64 10.87 -6.48 -20.04
C ASP A 64 9.43 -6.98 -19.87
N SER A 65 9.26 -8.31 -19.86
CA SER A 65 7.98 -8.97 -19.62
C SER A 65 7.42 -8.70 -18.22
N PHE A 66 8.25 -8.55 -17.19
CA PHE A 66 7.77 -8.28 -15.84
C PHE A 66 7.25 -6.86 -15.68
N TYR A 67 7.96 -5.88 -16.23
CA TYR A 67 7.56 -4.48 -16.18
C TYR A 67 6.27 -4.22 -16.93
N ALA A 68 6.16 -4.75 -18.15
CA ALA A 68 4.95 -4.61 -18.96
C ALA A 68 3.73 -5.17 -18.22
N GLU A 69 3.84 -6.35 -17.61
CA GLU A 69 2.74 -6.96 -16.85
C GLU A 69 2.43 -6.19 -15.57
N LEU A 70 3.44 -5.74 -14.81
CA LEU A 70 3.21 -4.93 -13.62
C LEU A 70 2.48 -3.62 -13.97
N TRP A 71 2.86 -2.99 -15.08
CA TRP A 71 2.23 -1.75 -15.54
C TRP A 71 0.78 -1.96 -15.99
N ASN A 72 0.51 -3.04 -16.72
CA ASN A 72 -0.84 -3.41 -17.14
C ASN A 72 -1.76 -3.60 -15.91
N GLU A 73 -1.28 -4.35 -14.92
CA GLU A 73 -2.01 -4.58 -13.67
C GLU A 73 -2.28 -3.28 -12.89
N MET A 74 -1.28 -2.41 -12.77
CA MET A 74 -1.43 -1.10 -12.12
C MET A 74 -2.45 -0.21 -12.85
N THR A 75 -2.43 -0.22 -14.19
CA THR A 75 -3.38 0.52 -15.02
C THR A 75 -4.80 0.00 -14.85
N GLN A 76 -4.98 -1.33 -14.82
CA GLN A 76 -6.28 -1.97 -14.60
C GLN A 76 -6.85 -1.62 -13.21
N VAL A 77 -6.03 -1.74 -12.16
CA VAL A 77 -6.41 -1.38 -10.79
C VAL A 77 -6.82 0.09 -10.71
N ASN A 78 -6.05 0.97 -11.35
CA ASN A 78 -6.34 2.40 -11.37
C ASN A 78 -7.64 2.73 -12.11
N ALA A 79 -7.89 2.11 -13.26
CA ALA A 79 -9.12 2.29 -14.03
C ALA A 79 -10.35 1.87 -13.20
N PHE A 80 -10.31 0.67 -12.61
CA PHE A 80 -11.37 0.18 -11.74
C PHE A 80 -11.63 1.13 -10.55
N PHE A 81 -10.56 1.64 -9.92
CA PHE A 81 -10.68 2.60 -8.85
C PHE A 81 -11.39 3.87 -9.31
N CYS A 82 -10.97 4.47 -10.43
CA CYS A 82 -11.56 5.70 -10.95
C CYS A 82 -13.05 5.53 -11.25
N ASP A 83 -13.41 4.45 -11.94
CA ASP A 83 -14.81 4.16 -12.29
C ASP A 83 -15.68 3.97 -11.02
N THR A 84 -15.16 3.27 -10.02
CA THR A 84 -15.87 3.01 -8.77
C THR A 84 -16.00 4.29 -7.93
N GLU A 85 -14.92 5.04 -7.78
CA GLU A 85 -14.92 6.30 -7.03
C GLU A 85 -15.87 7.32 -7.66
N GLN A 86 -15.84 7.46 -8.98
CA GLN A 86 -16.74 8.36 -9.71
C GLN A 86 -18.21 8.00 -9.48
N ARG A 87 -18.57 6.71 -9.55
CA ARG A 87 -19.93 6.26 -9.26
C ARG A 87 -20.35 6.58 -7.83
N LEU A 88 -19.48 6.32 -6.84
CA LEU A 88 -19.78 6.61 -5.45
C LEU A 88 -19.93 8.11 -5.21
N LEU A 89 -19.06 8.94 -5.79
CA LEU A 89 -19.16 10.40 -5.72
C LEU A 89 -20.47 10.94 -6.28
N GLN A 90 -21.01 10.34 -7.36
CA GLN A 90 -22.31 10.73 -7.92
C GLN A 90 -23.47 10.46 -6.95
N GLN A 91 -23.33 9.48 -6.06
CA GLN A 91 -24.34 9.10 -5.08
C GLN A 91 -24.15 9.82 -3.74
N LEU A 92 -22.95 10.35 -3.47
CA LEU A 92 -22.56 10.91 -2.18
C LEU A 92 -23.55 11.97 -1.66
N SER A 93 -23.97 12.93 -2.48
CA SER A 93 -24.86 14.01 -2.03
C SER A 93 -26.21 13.49 -1.53
N GLN A 94 -26.74 12.43 -2.14
CA GLN A 94 -27.99 11.81 -1.71
C GLN A 94 -27.80 11.09 -0.37
N GLN A 95 -26.67 10.41 -0.21
CA GLN A 95 -26.35 9.66 1.00
C GLN A 95 -26.05 10.57 2.19
N LEU A 96 -25.45 11.74 1.97
CA LEU A 96 -25.22 12.74 3.01
C LEU A 96 -26.52 13.40 3.52
N ALA A 97 -27.57 13.42 2.70
CA ALA A 97 -28.88 13.94 3.07
C ALA A 97 -29.78 12.87 3.72
N ALA A 98 -29.47 11.59 3.51
CA ALA A 98 -30.21 10.48 4.07
C ALA A 98 -29.87 10.29 5.58
N PRO A 99 -30.78 9.69 6.37
CA PRO A 99 -30.44 9.26 7.72
C PRO A 99 -29.30 8.22 7.68
N PRO A 100 -28.26 8.36 8.51
CA PRO A 100 -27.05 7.51 8.44
C PRO A 100 -27.34 6.03 8.70
N ALA A 101 -28.42 5.72 9.41
CA ALA A 101 -28.85 4.35 9.72
C ALA A 101 -29.84 3.77 8.69
N SER A 102 -30.09 4.44 7.56
CA SER A 102 -30.90 3.88 6.50
C SER A 102 -30.19 2.67 5.88
N ALA A 103 -30.95 1.65 5.46
CA ALA A 103 -30.37 0.45 4.87
C ALA A 103 -29.51 0.79 3.64
N GLU A 104 -29.93 1.76 2.82
CA GLU A 104 -29.21 2.22 1.64
C GLU A 104 -27.89 2.90 2.00
N SER A 105 -27.88 3.76 3.01
CA SER A 105 -26.67 4.44 3.48
C SER A 105 -25.66 3.46 4.08
N VAL A 106 -26.12 2.45 4.83
CA VAL A 106 -25.25 1.40 5.37
C VAL A 106 -24.56 0.63 4.25
N VAL A 107 -25.29 0.23 3.21
CA VAL A 107 -24.70 -0.48 2.05
C VAL A 107 -23.70 0.42 1.31
N TYR A 108 -24.05 1.69 1.08
CA TYR A 108 -23.19 2.65 0.41
C TYR A 108 -21.86 2.87 1.16
N PHE A 109 -21.92 3.16 2.47
CA PHE A 109 -20.71 3.41 3.26
C PHE A 109 -19.86 2.15 3.45
N ALA A 110 -20.48 0.96 3.50
CA ALA A 110 -19.75 -0.30 3.47
C ALA A 110 -18.98 -0.48 2.15
N GLU A 111 -19.55 -0.04 1.02
CA GLU A 111 -18.88 -0.07 -0.28
C GLU A 111 -17.73 0.95 -0.35
N VAL A 112 -17.90 2.17 0.17
CA VAL A 112 -16.82 3.17 0.29
C VAL A 112 -15.66 2.60 1.11
N LEU A 113 -15.95 1.93 2.24
CA LEU A 113 -14.95 1.26 3.05
C LEU A 113 -14.25 0.12 2.29
N ALA A 114 -14.99 -0.66 1.52
CA ALA A 114 -14.40 -1.69 0.68
C ALA A 114 -13.43 -1.08 -0.36
N LEU A 115 -13.78 0.07 -0.98
CA LEU A 115 -12.93 0.77 -1.94
C LEU A 115 -11.64 1.27 -1.30
N HIS A 116 -11.71 1.82 -0.09
CA HIS A 116 -10.52 2.21 0.65
C HIS A 116 -9.61 1.00 0.93
N ARG A 117 -10.16 -0.13 1.37
CA ARG A 117 -9.40 -1.38 1.58
C ARG A 117 -8.79 -1.90 0.29
N PHE A 118 -9.51 -1.79 -0.83
CA PHE A 118 -9.04 -2.16 -2.16
C PHE A 118 -7.76 -1.38 -2.52
N VAL A 119 -7.76 -0.06 -2.33
CA VAL A 119 -6.60 0.80 -2.58
C VAL A 119 -5.39 0.37 -1.73
N VAL A 120 -5.60 0.18 -0.42
CA VAL A 120 -4.56 -0.22 0.54
C VAL A 120 -3.89 -1.53 0.15
N ILE A 121 -4.68 -2.57 -0.11
CA ILE A 121 -4.13 -3.90 -0.32
C ILE A 121 -3.42 -4.03 -1.67
N ASN A 122 -3.89 -3.33 -2.72
CA ASN A 122 -3.21 -3.26 -4.02
C ASN A 122 -1.89 -2.50 -3.91
N TYR A 123 -1.87 -1.34 -3.23
CA TYR A 123 -0.63 -0.60 -2.95
C TYR A 123 0.43 -1.49 -2.29
N VAL A 124 0.05 -2.19 -1.22
CA VAL A 124 0.96 -3.09 -0.49
C VAL A 124 1.43 -4.26 -1.37
N ALA A 125 0.55 -4.79 -2.22
CA ALA A 125 0.91 -5.87 -3.14
C ALA A 125 1.95 -5.44 -4.17
N ILE A 126 1.82 -4.23 -4.73
CA ILE A 126 2.79 -3.63 -5.66
C ILE A 126 4.14 -3.45 -4.97
N LEU A 127 4.17 -2.82 -3.79
CA LEU A 127 5.43 -2.65 -3.04
C LEU A 127 6.10 -3.99 -2.72
N LYS A 128 5.32 -5.02 -2.38
CA LYS A 128 5.86 -6.36 -2.08
C LYS A 128 6.38 -7.08 -3.31
N ILE A 129 5.75 -6.92 -4.48
CA ILE A 129 6.25 -7.56 -5.71
C ILE A 129 7.53 -6.87 -6.20
N VAL A 130 7.59 -5.54 -6.13
CA VAL A 130 8.80 -4.74 -6.42
C VAL A 130 9.93 -5.11 -5.47
N LYS A 131 9.69 -5.15 -4.15
CA LYS A 131 10.69 -5.59 -3.18
C LYS A 131 11.19 -7.02 -3.46
N LYS A 132 10.31 -7.90 -3.95
CA LYS A 132 10.68 -9.27 -4.33
C LYS A 132 11.56 -9.27 -5.57
N HIS A 133 11.24 -8.43 -6.56
CA HIS A 133 12.08 -8.21 -7.73
C HIS A 133 13.47 -7.72 -7.31
N ASP A 134 13.57 -6.58 -6.62
CA ASP A 134 14.85 -5.97 -6.23
C ASP A 134 15.75 -6.94 -5.45
N LYS A 135 15.17 -7.72 -4.54
CA LYS A 135 15.95 -8.70 -3.75
C LYS A 135 16.62 -9.74 -4.64
N ALA A 136 15.94 -10.19 -5.69
CA ALA A 136 16.48 -11.20 -6.59
C ALA A 136 17.32 -10.57 -7.72
N ALA A 137 17.00 -9.35 -8.17
CA ALA A 137 17.85 -8.55 -9.05
C ALA A 137 19.22 -8.29 -8.42
N ALA A 138 19.27 -7.94 -7.13
CA ALA A 138 20.51 -7.74 -6.39
C ALA A 138 21.40 -9.01 -6.35
N ILE A 139 20.80 -10.19 -6.23
CA ILE A 139 21.53 -11.47 -6.29
C ILE A 139 22.10 -11.72 -7.69
N ALA A 140 21.39 -11.27 -8.73
CA ALA A 140 21.80 -11.39 -10.12
C ALA A 140 22.68 -10.24 -10.63
N GLY A 141 23.03 -9.26 -9.78
CA GLY A 141 23.81 -8.08 -10.16
C GLY A 141 23.06 -7.09 -11.08
N LYS A 142 21.73 -7.08 -11.03
CA LYS A 142 20.87 -6.22 -11.84
C LYS A 142 20.35 -5.02 -11.05
N GLU A 143 19.91 -3.99 -11.78
CA GLU A 143 19.43 -2.74 -11.19
C GLU A 143 18.08 -2.90 -10.46
N SER A 144 17.91 -2.03 -9.46
CA SER A 144 16.67 -1.91 -8.71
C SER A 144 15.65 -1.10 -9.50
N ILE A 145 14.39 -1.52 -9.42
CA ILE A 145 13.30 -0.94 -10.23
C ILE A 145 12.41 -0.04 -9.41
N ARG A 146 12.64 -0.05 -8.09
CA ARG A 146 11.78 0.57 -7.10
C ARG A 146 11.53 2.04 -7.34
N ALA A 147 12.58 2.80 -7.65
CA ALA A 147 12.46 4.24 -7.82
C ALA A 147 11.49 4.57 -8.97
N ALA A 148 11.67 3.92 -10.12
CA ALA A 148 10.81 4.10 -11.28
C ALA A 148 9.36 3.68 -11.01
N VAL A 149 9.15 2.51 -10.39
CA VAL A 149 7.78 2.05 -10.07
C VAL A 149 7.10 2.96 -9.05
N VAL A 150 7.82 3.40 -8.01
CA VAL A 150 7.26 4.28 -6.98
C VAL A 150 6.90 5.65 -7.56
N ASP A 151 7.77 6.24 -8.38
CA ASP A 151 7.48 7.49 -9.09
C ASP A 151 6.21 7.37 -9.93
N GLN A 152 6.10 6.28 -10.68
CA GLN A 152 4.92 6.01 -11.49
C GLN A 152 3.66 5.75 -10.66
N MET A 153 3.77 5.09 -9.51
CA MET A 153 2.64 4.88 -8.58
C MET A 153 2.05 6.22 -8.10
N PHE A 154 2.88 7.22 -7.82
CA PHE A 154 2.41 8.54 -7.39
C PHE A 154 1.68 9.33 -8.48
N SER A 155 1.76 8.91 -9.75
CA SER A 155 0.94 9.46 -10.84
C SER A 155 -0.48 8.87 -10.89
N LEU A 156 -0.76 7.79 -10.17
CA LEU A 156 -2.03 7.08 -10.24
C LEU A 156 -3.04 7.63 -9.22
N ALA A 157 -4.25 7.89 -9.69
CA ALA A 157 -5.34 8.41 -8.87
C ALA A 157 -5.61 7.53 -7.63
N PHE A 158 -5.53 6.21 -7.78
CA PHE A 158 -5.78 5.30 -6.65
C PHE A 158 -4.77 5.48 -5.51
N ILE A 159 -3.53 5.90 -5.79
CA ILE A 159 -2.52 6.21 -4.76
C ILE A 159 -2.75 7.60 -4.16
N LEU A 160 -3.06 8.59 -5.00
CA LEU A 160 -3.35 9.94 -4.52
C LEU A 160 -4.57 9.97 -3.59
N SER A 161 -5.48 9.00 -3.74
CA SER A 161 -6.67 8.87 -2.90
C SER A 161 -6.38 8.65 -1.40
N PHE A 162 -5.19 8.13 -1.02
CA PHE A 162 -4.82 7.89 0.38
C PHE A 162 -4.78 9.16 1.24
N GLU A 163 -4.31 10.27 0.68
CA GLU A 163 -4.12 11.52 1.42
C GLU A 163 -5.28 12.49 1.21
N HIS A 164 -5.95 12.40 0.06
CA HIS A 164 -6.82 13.48 -0.42
C HIS A 164 -8.17 13.03 -1.00
N SER A 165 -8.62 11.79 -0.79
CA SER A 165 -9.95 11.41 -1.27
C SER A 165 -11.04 12.17 -0.51
N TYR A 166 -11.70 13.08 -1.23
CA TYR A 166 -12.89 13.79 -0.78
C TYR A 166 -14.02 12.82 -0.42
N LEU A 167 -14.15 11.72 -1.15
CA LEU A 167 -15.15 10.69 -0.88
C LEU A 167 -14.95 10.10 0.52
N PHE A 168 -13.71 9.73 0.87
CA PHE A 168 -13.41 9.14 2.17
C PHE A 168 -13.58 10.16 3.31
N SER A 169 -13.10 11.39 3.13
CA SER A 169 -13.21 12.41 4.18
C SER A 169 -14.65 12.80 4.49
N GLU A 170 -15.50 12.98 3.48
CA GLU A 170 -16.90 13.34 3.69
C GLU A 170 -17.72 12.18 4.24
N SER A 171 -17.50 10.96 3.72
CA SER A 171 -18.16 9.76 4.25
C SER A 171 -17.82 9.56 5.73
N TRP A 172 -16.54 9.76 6.07
CA TRP A 172 -16.07 9.70 7.44
C TRP A 172 -16.73 10.75 8.34
N ARG A 173 -16.71 12.02 7.90
CA ARG A 173 -17.32 13.13 8.63
C ARG A 173 -18.80 12.88 8.91
N HIS A 174 -19.52 12.36 7.92
CA HIS A 174 -20.94 12.02 8.07
C HIS A 174 -21.16 10.93 9.11
N LEU A 175 -20.43 9.82 9.04
CA LEU A 175 -20.54 8.72 9.99
C LEU A 175 -20.16 9.15 11.43
N SER A 176 -19.11 9.95 11.60
CA SER A 176 -18.70 10.46 12.92
C SER A 176 -19.68 11.50 13.49
N SER A 177 -20.42 12.23 12.65
CA SER A 177 -21.44 13.17 13.15
C SER A 177 -22.69 12.46 13.70
N ALA A 178 -22.86 11.17 13.38
CA ALA A 178 -23.97 10.34 13.82
C ALA A 178 -23.75 9.67 15.19
N ASP A 179 -22.63 9.93 15.88
CA ASP A 179 -22.14 9.26 17.11
C ASP A 179 -22.96 9.52 18.40
N GLY A 180 -24.28 9.50 18.29
CA GLY A 180 -25.16 8.98 19.35
C GLY A 180 -25.47 7.49 19.21
N MET A 181 -24.97 6.83 18.14
CA MET A 181 -25.21 5.42 17.81
C MET A 181 -23.87 4.68 17.70
N GLU A 182 -23.75 3.52 18.35
CA GLU A 182 -22.53 2.70 18.38
C GLU A 182 -22.09 2.21 16.98
N VAL A 183 -21.31 3.02 16.25
CA VAL A 183 -20.64 2.61 14.98
C VAL A 183 -19.15 2.27 15.23
N GLY A 184 -18.75 2.11 16.49
CA GLY A 184 -17.35 2.06 16.93
C GLY A 184 -16.47 1.01 16.25
N SER A 185 -17.02 -0.12 15.78
CA SER A 185 -16.21 -1.18 15.16
C SER A 185 -15.75 -0.86 13.72
N SER A 186 -16.57 -0.18 12.91
CA SER A 186 -16.17 0.18 11.53
C SER A 186 -15.30 1.43 11.50
N ILE A 187 -15.51 2.33 12.45
CA ILE A 187 -14.74 3.56 12.63
C ILE A 187 -13.29 3.21 13.04
N ALA A 188 -13.09 2.40 14.08
CA ALA A 188 -11.75 2.00 14.49
C ALA A 188 -10.94 1.32 13.36
N GLU A 189 -11.61 0.53 12.51
CA GLU A 189 -10.97 -0.18 11.40
C GLU A 189 -10.49 0.76 10.29
N MET A 190 -11.24 1.82 9.96
CA MET A 190 -10.81 2.83 8.97
C MET A 190 -9.59 3.63 9.44
N GLN A 191 -9.58 4.05 10.71
CA GLN A 191 -8.43 4.77 11.29
C GLN A 191 -7.18 3.90 11.33
N GLN A 192 -7.32 2.62 11.67
CA GLN A 192 -6.20 1.68 11.70
C GLN A 192 -5.59 1.48 10.30
N VAL A 193 -6.43 1.38 9.27
CA VAL A 193 -5.99 1.23 7.88
C VAL A 193 -5.26 2.49 7.39
N GLN A 194 -5.73 3.69 7.75
CA GLN A 194 -5.07 4.95 7.38
C GLN A 194 -3.72 5.12 8.08
N VAL A 195 -3.63 4.81 9.38
CA VAL A 195 -2.37 4.84 10.14
C VAL A 195 -1.35 3.83 9.59
N GLN A 196 -1.79 2.62 9.23
CA GLN A 196 -0.91 1.62 8.61
C GLN A 196 -0.40 2.08 7.23
N SER A 197 -1.24 2.76 6.46
CA SER A 197 -0.86 3.27 5.14
C SER A 197 0.18 4.39 5.23
N SER A 198 -0.01 5.35 6.15
CA SER A 198 0.97 6.41 6.43
C SER A 198 2.29 5.86 7.00
N SER A 199 2.22 4.85 7.87
CA SER A 199 3.42 4.18 8.40
C SER A 199 4.20 3.43 7.31
N LEU A 200 3.50 2.76 6.38
CA LEU A 200 4.12 2.07 5.25
C LEU A 200 4.77 3.05 4.26
N ALA A 201 4.13 4.20 3.98
CA ALA A 201 4.70 5.26 3.16
C ALA A 201 5.99 5.83 3.78
N LEU A 202 5.96 6.15 5.08
CA LEU A 202 7.13 6.70 5.81
C LEU A 202 8.27 5.70 5.93
N SER A 203 7.96 4.41 6.14
CA SER A 203 8.97 3.33 6.20
C SER A 203 9.71 3.14 4.87
N PHE A 204 9.09 3.54 3.76
CA PHE A 204 9.67 3.42 2.43
C PHE A 204 10.59 4.60 2.09
N SER A 205 10.23 5.82 2.50
CA SER A 205 11.07 7.02 2.29
C SER A 205 12.38 6.99 3.06
N SER A 206 12.47 6.25 4.17
CA SER A 206 13.67 6.20 5.02
C SER A 206 14.85 5.38 4.46
N GLN A 207 14.68 4.59 3.38
CA GLN A 207 15.73 3.68 2.89
C GLN A 207 16.47 4.17 1.63
N GLY A 208 16.23 5.40 1.19
CA GLY A 208 16.83 5.99 -0.02
C GLY A 208 17.81 7.12 0.26
N SER A 209 18.84 6.90 1.09
CA SER A 209 20.00 7.80 1.09
C SER A 209 21.04 7.26 0.11
N PRO A 210 21.41 8.01 -0.95
CA PRO A 210 22.51 7.61 -1.82
C PRO A 210 23.83 7.61 -1.02
N PRO A 211 24.78 6.69 -1.33
CA PRO A 211 26.10 6.74 -0.73
C PRO A 211 26.77 8.07 -1.13
N SER A 212 27.23 8.82 -0.13
CA SER A 212 28.02 10.03 -0.33
C SER A 212 29.25 9.71 -1.17
N GLU A 213 29.33 10.30 -2.36
CA GLU A 213 30.50 10.21 -3.23
C GLU A 213 31.76 10.64 -2.46
N GLY A 214 32.71 9.71 -2.38
CA GLY A 214 34.01 9.94 -1.79
C GLY A 214 34.78 10.98 -2.61
N SER A 215 35.15 12.06 -1.92
CA SER A 215 36.08 13.08 -2.39
C SER A 215 37.40 12.45 -2.84
N LEU A 216 37.60 12.36 -4.16
CA LEU A 216 38.89 12.10 -4.78
C LEU A 216 39.60 13.43 -4.98
N GLY A 217 40.62 13.69 -4.16
CA GLY A 217 41.47 14.88 -4.28
C GLY A 217 42.48 14.80 -5.44
N PRO A 218 43.27 15.86 -5.67
CA PRO A 218 44.50 15.75 -6.43
C PRO A 218 45.73 15.96 -5.52
N HIS A 219 46.50 14.88 -5.32
CA HIS A 219 47.85 14.94 -4.76
C HIS A 219 48.84 15.21 -5.90
N LEU A 220 49.25 16.47 -6.05
CA LEU A 220 50.37 16.85 -6.91
C LEU A 220 51.68 16.46 -6.21
N LYS A 221 52.54 15.70 -6.91
CA LYS A 221 53.97 15.57 -6.60
C LYS A 221 54.73 16.45 -7.60
N PRO A 222 55.66 17.32 -7.17
CA PRO A 222 56.60 17.96 -8.09
C PRO A 222 57.79 17.03 -8.36
N THR A 223 58.12 16.86 -9.63
CA THR A 223 59.32 16.19 -10.13
C THR A 223 60.25 17.25 -10.72
N GLN A 224 61.45 17.33 -10.13
CA GLN A 224 62.77 17.73 -10.66
C GLN A 224 62.98 19.15 -11.21
N SER A 225 64.04 19.82 -10.72
CA SER A 225 65.38 19.84 -11.33
C SER A 225 66.44 20.23 -10.31
#